data_AF-A0A9X7L1C9-F1
#
_entry.id   AF-A0A9X7L1C9-F1
#
_cell.length_a   1.000
_cell.length_b   1.000
_cell.length_c   1.000
_cell.angle_alpha   90.00
_cell.angle_beta   90.00
_cell.angle_gamma   90.00
#
_symmetry.space_group_name_H-M   'P 1'
#
loop_
_entity.id
_entity.type
_entity.pdbx_description
1 polymer ?
#
loop_
_entity_poly.entity_id
_entity_poly.type
_entity_poly.pdbx_seq_one_letter_code
_entity_poly.pdbx_strand_id
1 'polypeptide(L)'
;MKISKIALALATVTVASSAFAHGYIESPASRAYMCKLGQNIDCGAVQYEPQSVEKTSGFPTGAMPPDGQLASAGISQYSQLDKQSLNAWTKNPITAGPHEFVWHHTAPHKTTNWRYYITKQNWDPNKPLTRDQFELTPFCTMNGNSQAPAVTKSMTCNVPARTGYQVIYGVWEIADTSNSFYQAIDVDFGNGGNVTPDETPAIVSEWSKTLSGQIAGNNLNVGDKVIARFFDANGEVTAMRTEMTIGSAEQGDANQWSYDLAQKINTAQSDVRVGVKDEAGDISPVHGANSVFVKEGSTLKSVAISYEEQKAQVSETIAVSDLQYSKIEHGNATVTFHVNTQGDVNFEAHVMNHHGAEKGYLKQDMNNVNQDVTMTLTDVAAGHHMLKYYATNKDGTMFAQDVLNLMLESDAAADSTGHHDFTFPENIASYKAGTVVLQPKDGKTYECKPFPYSGYCVQYSPTANQFEPGVGAHWKEAWVLKN
;
A
#
# COMPACT_ATOMS: atom_id res chain seq x y z
N MET A 1 62.41 18.93 34.01
CA MET A 1 62.60 19.10 32.55
C MET A 1 61.79 18.02 31.83
N LYS A 2 60.81 18.44 31.01
CA LYS A 2 60.31 17.80 29.77
C LYS A 2 58.78 17.69 29.63
N ILE A 3 58.27 18.68 28.89
CA ILE A 3 57.33 18.62 27.75
C ILE A 3 55.85 18.31 28.03
N SER A 4 55.09 19.41 27.99
CA SER A 4 53.67 19.59 27.68
C SER A 4 53.11 18.59 26.66
N LYS A 5 51.96 17.99 26.97
CA LYS A 5 51.11 17.27 26.01
C LYS A 5 49.76 17.98 25.89
N ILE A 6 49.70 18.83 24.87
CA ILE A 6 48.68 18.87 23.82
C ILE A 6 47.24 19.16 24.28
N ALA A 7 46.84 20.40 23.99
CA ALA A 7 45.47 20.80 23.70
C ALA A 7 45.03 20.28 22.31
N LEU A 8 43.90 19.59 22.24
CA LEU A 8 42.98 19.37 21.08
C LEU A 8 42.02 18.24 21.54
N ALA A 9 40.70 18.28 21.42
CA ALA A 9 39.80 19.11 20.63
C ALA A 9 38.42 19.13 21.31
N LEU A 10 37.91 20.32 21.65
CA LEU A 10 36.47 20.58 21.66
C LEU A 10 36.05 20.68 20.19
N ALA A 11 35.75 19.55 19.55
CA ALA A 11 35.01 19.53 18.30
C ALA A 11 33.55 19.29 18.66
N THR A 12 32.83 20.37 18.93
CA THR A 12 31.37 20.41 18.89
C THR A 12 30.92 19.89 17.53
N VAL A 13 30.43 18.67 17.50
CA VAL A 13 29.63 18.17 16.38
C VAL A 13 28.29 18.90 16.45
N THR A 14 28.23 20.10 15.86
CA THR A 14 26.95 20.66 15.44
C THR A 14 26.52 19.87 14.23
N VAL A 15 25.78 18.78 14.47
CA VAL A 15 24.87 18.28 13.43
C VAL A 15 23.90 19.42 13.18
N ALA A 16 24.05 20.11 12.05
CA ALA A 16 23.03 21.03 11.58
C ALA A 16 21.80 20.17 11.30
N SER A 17 20.87 20.12 12.24
CA SER A 17 19.53 19.59 12.00
C SER A 17 18.98 20.39 10.83
N SER A 18 18.84 19.77 9.66
CA SER A 18 18.05 20.34 8.58
C SER A 18 16.68 20.64 9.16
N ALA A 19 16.37 21.92 9.34
CA ALA A 19 15.07 22.37 9.80
C ALA A 19 14.10 22.12 8.64
N PHE A 20 13.42 20.98 8.70
CA PHE A 20 12.52 20.52 7.65
C PHE A 20 11.16 21.21 7.80
N ALA A 21 10.93 22.29 7.06
CA ALA A 21 9.60 22.87 6.92
C ALA A 21 8.72 22.00 6.04
N HIS A 22 7.44 21.91 6.36
CA HIS A 22 6.51 21.07 5.60
C HIS A 22 5.07 21.55 5.80
N GLY A 23 4.36 21.78 4.70
CA GLY A 23 2.95 22.16 4.72
C GLY A 23 2.30 22.21 3.34
N TYR A 24 0.98 22.14 3.30
CA TYR A 24 0.15 22.20 2.09
C TYR A 24 -1.11 23.01 2.33
N ILE A 25 -1.78 23.44 1.26
CA ILE A 25 -3.08 24.13 1.34
C ILE A 25 -4.18 23.07 1.38
N GLU A 26 -4.85 23.01 2.53
CA GLU A 26 -5.94 22.08 2.83
C GLU A 26 -7.27 22.56 2.22
N SER A 27 -7.52 23.88 2.23
CA SER A 27 -8.75 24.48 1.70
C SER A 27 -8.48 25.85 1.06
N PRO A 28 -8.98 26.12 -0.17
CA PRO A 28 -9.39 25.11 -1.16
C PRO A 28 -8.24 24.12 -1.41
N ALA A 29 -8.56 22.84 -1.59
CA ALA A 29 -7.56 21.78 -1.62
C ALA A 29 -6.59 22.00 -2.78
N SER A 30 -5.29 22.02 -2.48
CA SER A 30 -4.25 22.18 -3.52
C SER A 30 -4.19 20.98 -4.46
N ARG A 31 -3.59 21.17 -5.64
CA ARG A 31 -3.33 20.11 -6.63
C ARG A 31 -2.61 18.91 -6.01
N ALA A 32 -1.56 19.18 -5.22
CA ALA A 32 -0.80 18.15 -4.51
C ALA A 32 -1.64 17.48 -3.42
N TYR A 33 -2.44 18.24 -2.67
CA TYR A 33 -3.31 17.66 -1.65
C TYR A 33 -4.44 16.81 -2.26
N MET A 34 -5.01 17.23 -3.39
CA MET A 34 -5.98 16.43 -4.15
C MET A 34 -5.40 15.11 -4.67
N CYS A 35 -4.08 15.02 -4.90
CA CYS A 35 -3.42 13.74 -5.15
C CYS A 35 -3.46 12.82 -3.92
N LYS A 36 -3.17 13.35 -2.72
CA LYS A 36 -3.30 12.59 -1.47
C LYS A 36 -4.75 12.12 -1.21
N LEU A 37 -5.73 12.91 -1.63
CA LEU A 37 -7.15 12.56 -1.53
C LEU A 37 -7.63 11.57 -2.60
N GLY A 38 -6.79 11.19 -3.56
CA GLY A 38 -7.17 10.34 -4.70
C GLY A 38 -8.13 11.02 -5.69
N GLN A 39 -8.29 12.35 -5.61
CA GLN A 39 -9.10 13.13 -6.54
C GLN A 39 -8.32 13.52 -7.80
N ASN A 40 -7.00 13.65 -7.68
CA ASN A 40 -6.10 13.66 -8.83
C ASN A 40 -5.41 12.30 -8.91
N ILE A 41 -5.24 11.80 -10.13
CA ILE A 41 -4.56 10.53 -10.43
C ILE A 41 -3.23 10.79 -11.13
N ASP A 42 -2.39 9.76 -11.22
CA ASP A 42 -1.08 9.84 -11.89
C ASP A 42 -0.15 10.94 -11.33
N CYS A 43 -0.17 11.12 -10.00
CA CYS A 43 0.56 12.19 -9.34
C CYS A 43 2.01 11.85 -8.94
N GLY A 44 2.48 10.63 -9.18
CA GLY A 44 3.82 10.21 -8.74
C GLY A 44 3.98 10.20 -7.21
N ALA A 45 5.16 10.56 -6.71
CA ALA A 45 5.49 10.44 -5.28
C ALA A 45 4.76 11.46 -4.38
N VAL A 46 4.35 12.61 -4.93
CA VAL A 46 3.77 13.72 -4.15
C VAL A 46 2.46 13.36 -3.45
N GLN A 47 1.74 12.34 -3.94
CA GLN A 47 0.50 11.87 -3.32
C GLN A 47 0.71 11.39 -1.87
N TYR A 48 1.91 10.94 -1.52
CA TYR A 48 2.25 10.49 -0.17
C TYR A 48 2.74 11.63 0.74
N GLU A 49 3.12 12.75 0.15
CA GLU A 49 3.76 13.85 0.85
C GLU A 49 3.44 15.23 0.23
N PRO A 50 2.16 15.64 0.17
CA PRO A 50 1.77 16.94 -0.39
C PRO A 50 2.41 18.13 0.33
N GLN A 51 2.88 17.91 1.57
CA GLN A 51 3.58 18.89 2.39
C GLN A 51 5.00 19.24 1.94
N SER A 52 5.58 18.51 0.98
CA SER A 52 7.03 18.52 0.68
C SER A 52 7.41 19.29 -0.60
N VAL A 53 6.50 20.08 -1.18
CA VAL A 53 6.76 20.84 -2.43
C VAL A 53 7.62 22.09 -2.13
N GLU A 54 8.87 21.85 -1.74
CA GLU A 54 9.84 22.83 -1.24
C GLU A 54 10.94 23.15 -2.28
N LYS A 55 11.21 24.43 -2.50
CA LYS A 55 12.37 24.86 -3.28
C LYS A 55 12.90 26.20 -2.79
N THR A 56 14.13 26.52 -3.20
CA THR A 56 14.71 27.85 -3.02
C THR A 56 13.70 28.95 -3.37
N SER A 57 13.57 29.94 -2.49
CA SER A 57 12.69 31.10 -2.67
C SER A 57 13.08 31.86 -3.93
N GLY A 58 12.09 32.26 -4.72
CA GLY A 58 12.34 33.05 -5.92
C GLY A 58 11.10 33.57 -6.63
N PHE A 59 9.95 32.89 -6.53
CA PHE A 59 8.75 33.37 -7.21
C PHE A 59 8.29 34.75 -6.65
N PRO A 60 7.92 35.74 -7.50
CA PRO A 60 7.80 35.66 -8.95
C PRO A 60 9.05 36.15 -9.72
N THR A 61 10.01 36.82 -9.09
CA THR A 61 11.08 37.56 -9.81
C THR A 61 12.39 36.78 -9.97
N GLY A 62 12.66 35.82 -9.11
CA GLY A 62 13.83 34.95 -9.13
C GLY A 62 13.66 33.73 -10.03
N ALA A 63 14.76 33.00 -10.25
CA ALA A 63 14.82 31.86 -11.17
C ALA A 63 14.09 30.59 -10.69
N MET A 64 13.78 30.51 -9.38
CA MET A 64 13.18 29.32 -8.77
C MET A 64 11.74 29.58 -8.29
N PRO A 65 10.82 28.63 -8.48
CA PRO A 65 10.94 27.46 -9.35
C PRO A 65 11.04 27.87 -10.83
N PRO A 66 11.64 27.05 -11.71
CA PRO A 66 11.71 27.34 -13.14
C PRO A 66 10.33 27.42 -13.78
N ASP A 67 10.19 28.24 -14.83
CA ASP A 67 8.98 28.24 -15.65
C ASP A 67 8.76 26.86 -16.30
N GLY A 68 7.50 26.43 -16.36
CA GLY A 68 7.12 25.07 -16.75
C GLY A 68 7.24 24.04 -15.64
N GLN A 69 7.81 24.42 -14.48
CA GLN A 69 7.98 23.55 -13.31
C GLN A 69 7.47 24.21 -12.02
N LEU A 70 6.52 25.13 -12.14
CA LEU A 70 5.98 25.87 -10.99
C LEU A 70 5.22 24.95 -10.03
N ALA A 71 4.44 24.00 -10.54
CA ALA A 71 3.59 23.15 -9.71
C ALA A 71 4.39 22.09 -8.94
N SER A 72 5.45 21.54 -9.54
CA SER A 72 6.39 20.63 -8.88
C SER A 72 7.47 21.33 -8.05
N ALA A 73 7.54 22.66 -8.13
CA ALA A 73 8.66 23.47 -7.69
C ALA A 73 10.04 23.06 -8.28
N GLY A 74 10.06 22.38 -9.43
CA GLY A 74 11.28 21.84 -10.05
C GLY A 74 11.89 20.67 -9.27
N ILE A 75 11.05 19.89 -8.60
CA ILE A 75 11.40 18.63 -7.93
C ILE A 75 11.08 17.49 -8.90
N SER A 76 12.09 16.75 -9.35
CA SER A 76 11.92 15.73 -10.40
C SER A 76 10.94 14.62 -10.00
N GLN A 77 10.92 14.25 -8.72
CA GLN A 77 10.01 13.24 -8.16
C GLN A 77 8.54 13.69 -8.18
N TYR A 78 8.27 14.98 -8.32
CA TYR A 78 6.92 15.57 -8.36
C TYR A 78 6.57 16.16 -9.74
N SER A 79 7.37 15.84 -10.77
CA SER A 79 7.23 16.39 -12.13
C SER A 79 5.85 16.15 -12.76
N GLN A 80 5.11 15.14 -12.29
CA GLN A 80 3.72 14.88 -12.69
C GLN A 80 2.80 16.08 -12.43
N LEU A 81 3.07 16.88 -11.39
CA LEU A 81 2.29 18.09 -11.09
C LEU A 81 2.38 19.16 -12.18
N ASP A 82 3.42 19.10 -13.03
CA ASP A 82 3.65 20.07 -14.10
C ASP A 82 2.85 19.75 -15.37
N LYS A 83 2.19 18.58 -15.44
CA LYS A 83 1.19 18.28 -16.48
C LYS A 83 0.15 19.39 -16.46
N GLN A 84 -0.19 19.93 -17.62
CA GLN A 84 -1.15 21.04 -17.71
C GLN A 84 -2.01 20.89 -18.97
N SER A 85 -3.30 20.71 -18.76
CA SER A 85 -4.35 20.78 -19.76
C SER A 85 -5.66 21.20 -19.09
N LEU A 86 -6.64 21.62 -19.89
CA LEU A 86 -8.00 21.93 -19.41
C LEU A 86 -8.60 20.81 -18.53
N ASN A 87 -8.24 19.56 -18.80
CA ASN A 87 -8.76 18.35 -18.16
C ASN A 87 -7.73 17.58 -17.31
N ALA A 88 -6.55 18.13 -17.05
CA ALA A 88 -5.51 17.42 -16.30
C ALA A 88 -5.85 17.28 -14.80
N TRP A 89 -6.57 18.26 -14.23
CA TRP A 89 -6.74 18.40 -12.79
C TRP A 89 -8.20 18.64 -12.38
N THR A 90 -8.56 18.05 -11.24
CA THR A 90 -9.80 18.33 -10.50
C THR A 90 -9.78 19.77 -10.01
N LYS A 91 -10.93 20.46 -10.08
CA LYS A 91 -11.05 21.91 -9.81
C LYS A 91 -11.96 22.15 -8.61
N ASN A 92 -11.54 23.01 -7.69
CA ASN A 92 -12.38 23.49 -6.60
C ASN A 92 -13.37 24.55 -7.15
N PRO A 93 -14.68 24.45 -6.86
CA PRO A 93 -15.59 25.55 -7.20
C PRO A 93 -15.25 26.79 -6.37
N ILE A 94 -15.22 27.97 -6.99
CA ILE A 94 -14.91 29.24 -6.32
C ILE A 94 -15.69 30.41 -6.93
N THR A 95 -15.70 31.55 -6.22
CA THR A 95 -16.28 32.81 -6.69
C THR A 95 -15.28 33.95 -6.51
N ALA A 96 -15.53 35.11 -7.12
CA ALA A 96 -14.82 36.32 -6.74
C ALA A 96 -15.17 36.74 -5.30
N GLY A 97 -14.29 37.51 -4.66
CA GLY A 97 -14.52 38.08 -3.33
C GLY A 97 -13.83 37.32 -2.19
N PRO A 98 -14.28 37.48 -0.94
CA PRO A 98 -13.59 36.95 0.23
C PRO A 98 -13.67 35.43 0.30
N HIS A 99 -12.50 34.77 0.35
CA HIS A 99 -12.35 33.33 0.55
C HIS A 99 -11.31 33.04 1.63
N GLU A 100 -11.52 31.97 2.38
CA GLU A 100 -10.52 31.46 3.33
C GLU A 100 -9.57 30.48 2.64
N PHE A 101 -8.28 30.72 2.84
CA PHE A 101 -7.19 29.83 2.47
C PHE A 101 -6.58 29.23 3.74
N VAL A 102 -6.65 27.91 3.87
CA VAL A 102 -6.24 27.16 5.06
C VAL A 102 -5.00 26.35 4.72
N TRP A 103 -3.89 26.66 5.40
CA TRP A 103 -2.68 25.85 5.38
C TRP A 103 -2.67 24.87 6.53
N HIS A 104 -2.25 23.63 6.23
CA HIS A 104 -1.89 22.61 7.22
C HIS A 104 -0.37 22.41 7.22
N HIS A 105 0.27 22.68 8.35
CA HIS A 105 1.71 22.58 8.54
C HIS A 105 2.03 21.33 9.36
N THR A 106 2.64 20.32 8.74
CA THR A 106 3.09 19.11 9.45
C THR A 106 4.38 19.38 10.24
N ALA A 107 5.15 20.38 9.82
CA ALA A 107 6.24 20.96 10.58
C ALA A 107 6.17 22.49 10.44
N PRO A 108 5.69 23.22 11.48
CA PRO A 108 5.65 24.69 11.46
C PRO A 108 7.04 25.32 11.58
N HIS A 109 7.36 26.33 10.76
CA HIS A 109 8.64 27.06 10.79
C HIS A 109 8.45 28.57 10.80
N LYS A 110 9.48 29.30 11.23
CA LYS A 110 9.43 30.77 11.25
C LYS A 110 9.12 31.27 9.86
N THR A 111 8.07 32.06 9.73
CA THR A 111 7.53 32.43 8.42
C THR A 111 7.82 33.90 8.11
N THR A 112 8.31 34.15 6.89
CA THR A 112 8.42 35.50 6.33
C THR A 112 7.04 35.98 5.91
N ASN A 113 6.39 35.26 4.99
CA ASN A 113 5.07 35.61 4.48
C ASN A 113 4.35 34.41 3.83
N TRP A 114 3.06 34.59 3.58
CA TRP A 114 2.31 33.85 2.58
C TRP A 114 1.88 34.81 1.47
N ARG A 115 1.96 34.37 0.22
CA ARG A 115 1.57 35.14 -0.97
C ARG A 115 0.69 34.29 -1.88
N TYR A 116 -0.33 34.90 -2.47
CA TYR A 116 -1.23 34.25 -3.43
C TYR A 116 -1.28 35.02 -4.74
N TYR A 117 -1.10 34.28 -5.83
CA TYR A 117 -1.16 34.77 -7.21
C TYR A 117 -2.26 34.03 -7.95
N ILE A 118 -2.75 34.60 -9.05
CA ILE A 118 -3.76 33.96 -9.89
C ILE A 118 -3.38 34.13 -11.35
N THR A 119 -3.73 33.16 -12.18
CA THR A 119 -3.59 33.24 -13.63
C THR A 119 -4.29 34.48 -14.22
N LYS A 120 -3.75 34.99 -15.32
CA LYS A 120 -4.40 36.04 -16.13
C LYS A 120 -5.68 35.47 -16.75
N GLN A 121 -6.66 36.32 -17.04
CA GLN A 121 -7.92 35.86 -17.67
C GLN A 121 -7.68 35.14 -19.01
N ASN A 122 -6.66 35.56 -19.77
CA ASN A 122 -6.28 34.99 -21.06
C ASN A 122 -5.11 33.99 -20.98
N TRP A 123 -4.90 33.36 -19.82
CA TRP A 123 -3.91 32.29 -19.69
C TRP A 123 -4.23 31.09 -20.60
N ASP A 124 -3.23 30.27 -20.92
CA ASP A 124 -3.39 29.11 -21.78
C ASP A 124 -3.41 27.83 -20.91
N PRO A 125 -4.60 27.29 -20.58
CA PRO A 125 -4.73 26.13 -19.70
C PRO A 125 -4.15 24.84 -20.28
N ASN A 126 -3.75 24.83 -21.55
CA ASN A 126 -3.11 23.71 -22.23
C ASN A 126 -1.59 23.83 -22.34
N LYS A 127 -0.99 24.84 -21.68
CA LYS A 127 0.47 25.00 -21.61
C LYS A 127 0.98 24.94 -20.17
N PRO A 128 2.19 24.41 -19.95
CA PRO A 128 2.83 24.39 -18.63
C PRO A 128 2.81 25.76 -17.95
N LEU A 129 2.59 25.78 -16.64
CA LEU A 129 2.52 27.01 -15.86
C LEU A 129 3.85 27.78 -15.90
N THR A 130 3.80 29.04 -16.33
CA THR A 130 4.96 29.95 -16.35
C THR A 130 4.56 31.28 -15.72
N ARG A 131 5.54 32.08 -15.29
CA ARG A 131 5.31 33.44 -14.77
C ARG A 131 4.47 34.30 -15.73
N ASP A 132 4.67 34.15 -17.04
CA ASP A 132 3.91 34.92 -18.05
C ASP A 132 2.40 34.63 -18.04
N GLN A 133 1.98 33.49 -17.48
CA GLN A 133 0.58 33.13 -17.33
C GLN A 133 -0.09 33.72 -16.08
N PHE A 134 0.68 34.28 -15.13
CA PHE A 134 0.20 34.79 -13.85
C PHE A 134 0.19 36.32 -13.76
N GLU A 135 -0.74 36.84 -12.96
CA GLU A 135 -0.58 38.18 -12.38
C GLU A 135 0.54 38.13 -11.36
N LEU A 136 1.68 38.78 -11.65
CA LEU A 136 2.88 38.70 -10.79
C LEU A 136 2.81 39.59 -9.54
N THR A 137 1.78 40.43 -9.43
CA THR A 137 1.43 41.08 -8.16
C THR A 137 0.51 40.15 -7.38
N PRO A 138 0.88 39.72 -6.15
CA PRO A 138 0.02 38.85 -5.38
C PRO A 138 -1.27 39.59 -5.02
N PHE A 139 -2.43 38.97 -5.24
CA PHE A 139 -3.71 39.54 -4.85
C PHE A 139 -3.91 39.54 -3.33
N CYS A 140 -3.10 38.74 -2.61
CA CYS A 140 -3.11 38.65 -1.16
C CYS A 140 -1.70 38.36 -0.64
N THR A 141 -1.28 39.09 0.40
CA THR A 141 -0.02 38.86 1.12
C THR A 141 -0.27 38.94 2.62
N MET A 142 0.19 37.93 3.36
CA MET A 142 0.06 37.84 4.82
C MET A 142 1.45 37.75 5.45
N ASN A 143 1.77 38.64 6.39
CA ASN A 143 3.07 38.64 7.06
C ASN A 143 3.13 37.54 8.14
N GLY A 144 4.22 36.78 8.18
CA GLY A 144 4.48 35.76 9.19
C GLY A 144 5.15 36.28 10.46
N ASN A 145 5.62 37.53 10.47
CA ASN A 145 6.28 38.20 11.59
C ASN A 145 7.47 37.41 12.17
N SER A 146 8.11 36.59 11.34
CA SER A 146 9.19 35.66 11.72
C SER A 146 8.79 34.72 12.87
N GLN A 147 7.50 34.43 13.00
CA GLN A 147 6.96 33.47 13.97
C GLN A 147 6.62 32.16 13.28
N ALA A 148 6.71 31.06 14.03
CA ALA A 148 6.15 29.79 13.58
C ALA A 148 4.61 29.88 13.59
N PRO A 149 3.92 29.47 12.51
CA PRO A 149 2.47 29.47 12.47
C PRO A 149 1.89 28.38 13.38
N ALA A 150 0.58 28.45 13.62
CA ALA A 150 -0.16 27.30 14.14
C ALA A 150 -0.16 26.16 13.11
N VAL A 151 -0.37 24.93 13.57
CA VAL A 151 -0.50 23.74 12.70
C VAL A 151 -1.51 24.00 11.59
N THR A 152 -2.69 24.53 11.94
CA THR A 152 -3.67 25.02 10.97
C THR A 152 -3.70 26.55 10.98
N LYS A 153 -3.54 27.17 9.81
CA LYS A 153 -3.59 28.62 9.65
C LYS A 153 -4.61 28.99 8.57
N SER A 154 -5.70 29.65 8.98
CA SER A 154 -6.63 30.29 8.05
C SER A 154 -6.20 31.73 7.72
N MET A 155 -6.36 32.11 6.46
CA MET A 155 -6.11 33.45 5.93
C MET A 155 -7.24 33.83 4.97
N THR A 156 -7.92 34.93 5.24
CA THR A 156 -8.94 35.45 4.33
C THR A 156 -8.31 36.34 3.27
N CYS A 157 -8.58 36.05 2.00
CA CYS A 157 -8.08 36.81 0.86
C CYS A 157 -9.24 37.15 -0.09
N ASN A 158 -9.20 38.33 -0.70
CA ASN A 158 -10.16 38.73 -1.73
C ASN A 158 -9.70 38.21 -3.09
N VAL A 159 -10.33 37.14 -3.56
CA VAL A 159 -10.04 36.52 -4.87
C VAL A 159 -10.52 37.44 -5.99
N PRO A 160 -9.65 37.80 -6.97
CA PRO A 160 -10.04 38.62 -8.10
C PRO A 160 -11.14 37.99 -8.95
N ALA A 161 -11.93 38.82 -9.63
CA ALA A 161 -12.91 38.34 -10.61
C ALA A 161 -12.22 37.63 -11.78
N ARG A 162 -12.73 36.44 -12.11
CA ARG A 162 -12.34 35.58 -13.23
C ARG A 162 -13.54 34.78 -13.72
N THR A 163 -13.40 34.16 -14.88
CA THR A 163 -14.33 33.15 -15.39
C THR A 163 -13.61 31.83 -15.69
N GLY A 164 -14.36 30.74 -15.69
CA GLY A 164 -13.88 29.40 -16.04
C GLY A 164 -12.76 28.88 -15.14
N TYR A 165 -11.92 28.02 -15.71
CA TYR A 165 -10.77 27.42 -15.04
C TYR A 165 -9.63 28.43 -14.84
N GLN A 166 -9.13 28.51 -13.62
CA GLN A 166 -7.96 29.30 -13.24
C GLN A 166 -7.05 28.49 -12.30
N VAL A 167 -5.81 28.93 -12.16
CA VAL A 167 -4.89 28.39 -11.15
C VAL A 167 -4.53 29.50 -10.16
N ILE A 168 -4.74 29.24 -8.87
CA ILE A 168 -4.21 30.05 -7.77
C ILE A 168 -2.88 29.44 -7.33
N TYR A 169 -1.85 30.26 -7.19
CA TYR A 169 -0.52 29.83 -6.77
C TYR A 169 -0.20 30.40 -5.40
N GLY A 170 -0.19 29.53 -4.39
CA GLY A 170 0.18 29.84 -3.01
C GLY A 170 1.67 29.63 -2.78
N VAL A 171 2.30 30.61 -2.13
CA VAL A 171 3.72 30.58 -1.74
C VAL A 171 3.82 30.82 -0.24
N TRP A 172 4.43 29.89 0.49
CA TRP A 172 4.79 30.05 1.90
C TRP A 172 6.30 30.21 2.02
N GLU A 173 6.75 31.41 2.36
CA GLU A 173 8.18 31.75 2.42
C GLU A 173 8.72 31.67 3.85
N ILE A 174 9.79 30.90 4.03
CA ILE A 174 10.38 30.60 5.34
C ILE A 174 11.39 31.70 5.73
N ALA A 175 11.45 32.06 7.00
CA ALA A 175 12.27 33.16 7.52
C ALA A 175 13.66 32.71 7.99
N ASP A 176 13.82 31.45 8.36
CA ASP A 176 15.08 30.87 8.86
C ASP A 176 15.73 29.87 7.88
N THR A 177 15.23 29.78 6.64
CA THR A 177 15.87 29.07 5.53
C THR A 177 15.83 29.92 4.25
N SER A 178 16.49 29.46 3.18
CA SER A 178 16.42 30.12 1.86
C SER A 178 15.28 29.57 0.99
N ASN A 179 14.33 28.84 1.55
CA ASN A 179 13.33 28.07 0.81
C ASN A 179 11.91 28.63 1.00
N SER A 180 11.04 28.24 0.08
CA SER A 180 9.60 28.42 0.11
C SER A 180 8.89 27.12 -0.25
N PHE A 181 7.64 27.00 0.18
CA PHE A 181 6.71 25.95 -0.23
C PHE A 181 5.76 26.51 -1.27
N TYR A 182 5.54 25.73 -2.32
CA TYR A 182 4.74 26.13 -3.48
C TYR A 182 3.54 25.20 -3.62
N GLN A 183 2.35 25.78 -3.78
CA GLN A 183 1.10 25.04 -3.87
C GLN A 183 0.22 25.63 -4.98
N ALA A 184 0.07 24.90 -6.08
CA ALA A 184 -0.95 25.21 -7.08
C ALA A 184 -2.33 24.75 -6.60
N ILE A 185 -3.36 25.54 -6.87
CA ILE A 185 -4.76 25.22 -6.58
C ILE A 185 -5.55 25.42 -7.87
N ASP A 186 -6.14 24.35 -8.36
CA ASP A 186 -7.01 24.35 -9.52
C ASP A 186 -8.42 24.78 -9.09
N VAL A 187 -8.95 25.85 -9.69
CA VAL A 187 -10.25 26.44 -9.32
C VAL A 187 -11.14 26.69 -10.54
N ASP A 188 -12.44 26.60 -10.35
CA ASP A 188 -13.45 26.84 -11.39
C ASP A 188 -14.49 27.87 -10.91
N PHE A 189 -14.63 28.96 -11.67
CA PHE A 189 -15.58 30.05 -11.39
C PHE A 189 -17.01 29.78 -11.94
N GLY A 190 -17.25 28.64 -12.59
CA GLY A 190 -18.41 28.39 -13.46
C GLY A 190 -19.67 27.73 -12.89
N ASN A 191 -19.86 27.56 -11.56
CA ASN A 191 -21.12 27.00 -10.98
C ASN A 191 -21.52 27.56 -9.59
N GLY A 192 -21.17 28.81 -9.25
CA GLY A 192 -21.58 29.38 -7.96
C GLY A 192 -21.32 30.88 -7.70
N GLY A 193 -20.77 31.64 -8.64
CA GLY A 193 -20.44 33.05 -8.42
C GLY A 193 -21.12 33.97 -9.40
N ASN A 194 -22.17 34.66 -8.94
CA ASN A 194 -22.93 35.69 -9.66
C ASN A 194 -22.14 36.41 -10.76
N VAL A 195 -22.49 36.10 -12.02
CA VAL A 195 -22.24 36.94 -13.18
C VAL A 195 -23.20 38.12 -13.11
N THR A 196 -22.72 39.36 -13.13
CA THR A 196 -23.53 40.52 -13.57
C THR A 196 -22.62 41.68 -14.00
N PRO A 197 -22.98 42.52 -14.98
CA PRO A 197 -23.81 42.27 -16.17
C PRO A 197 -23.16 42.84 -17.44
N ASP A 198 -22.77 41.99 -18.39
CA ASP A 198 -22.92 42.32 -19.81
C ASP A 198 -23.17 41.04 -20.61
N GLU A 199 -23.95 41.17 -21.66
CA GLU A 199 -24.93 40.22 -22.18
C GLU A 199 -24.39 38.86 -22.65
N THR A 200 -24.69 37.79 -21.90
CA THR A 200 -25.19 36.49 -22.43
C THR A 200 -25.62 35.61 -21.24
N PRO A 201 -26.83 35.00 -21.25
CA PRO A 201 -27.20 34.05 -20.20
C PRO A 201 -26.19 32.90 -20.21
N ALA A 202 -25.50 32.68 -19.09
CA ALA A 202 -24.70 31.46 -18.90
C ALA A 202 -25.64 30.26 -19.16
N ILE A 203 -25.28 29.41 -20.11
CA ILE A 203 -26.07 28.21 -20.42
C ILE A 203 -26.09 27.36 -19.15
N VAL A 204 -27.24 27.32 -18.47
CA VAL A 204 -27.42 26.47 -17.28
C VAL A 204 -27.60 25.04 -17.79
N SER A 205 -26.48 24.31 -17.86
CA SER A 205 -26.50 22.89 -18.20
C SER A 205 -27.40 22.11 -17.27
N GLU A 206 -28.24 21.23 -17.82
CA GLU A 206 -29.11 20.34 -17.06
C GLU A 206 -28.33 19.42 -16.10
N TRP A 207 -27.04 19.22 -16.36
CA TRP A 207 -26.11 18.41 -15.58
C TRP A 207 -25.44 19.25 -14.49
N SER A 208 -26.23 19.71 -13.54
CA SER A 208 -25.84 20.75 -12.58
C SER A 208 -25.01 20.26 -11.38
N LYS A 209 -25.03 18.96 -11.07
CA LYS A 209 -24.33 18.40 -9.90
C LYS A 209 -23.29 17.37 -10.30
N THR A 210 -22.10 17.46 -9.74
CA THR A 210 -21.05 16.43 -9.88
C THR A 210 -21.14 15.43 -8.73
N LEU A 211 -21.04 14.14 -9.03
CA LEU A 211 -20.92 13.09 -8.01
C LEU A 211 -19.51 13.05 -7.42
N SER A 212 -19.37 12.53 -6.21
CA SER A 212 -18.05 12.19 -5.67
C SER A 212 -17.46 10.98 -6.40
N GLY A 213 -16.19 11.06 -6.81
CA GLY A 213 -15.52 10.02 -7.58
C GLY A 213 -15.48 10.32 -9.08
N GLN A 214 -14.78 9.47 -9.83
CA GLN A 214 -14.52 9.65 -11.26
C GLN A 214 -14.34 8.31 -11.96
N ILE A 215 -14.53 8.30 -13.27
CA ILE A 215 -14.20 7.17 -14.14
C ILE A 215 -12.75 7.34 -14.59
N ALA A 216 -11.84 6.74 -13.82
CA ALA A 216 -10.40 6.76 -14.04
C ALA A 216 -9.72 5.66 -13.20
N GLY A 217 -8.48 5.30 -13.55
CA GLY A 217 -7.72 4.30 -12.81
C GLY A 217 -6.40 3.93 -13.49
N ASN A 218 -5.89 2.73 -13.21
CA ASN A 218 -4.62 2.24 -13.73
C ASN A 218 -4.78 1.50 -15.07
N ASN A 219 -3.65 1.19 -15.72
CA ASN A 219 -3.63 0.28 -16.87
C ASN A 219 -4.16 -1.09 -16.47
N LEU A 220 -4.84 -1.76 -17.40
CA LEU A 220 -5.47 -3.07 -17.24
C LEU A 220 -4.96 -4.03 -18.31
N ASN A 221 -5.03 -5.32 -18.03
CA ASN A 221 -4.64 -6.36 -18.97
C ASN A 221 -5.84 -6.79 -19.82
N VAL A 222 -5.56 -7.35 -20.99
CA VAL A 222 -6.57 -8.02 -21.81
C VAL A 222 -7.24 -9.11 -20.98
N GLY A 223 -8.57 -9.11 -20.95
CA GLY A 223 -9.36 -10.05 -20.16
C GLY A 223 -9.90 -9.49 -18.85
N ASP A 224 -9.23 -8.48 -18.27
CA ASP A 224 -9.71 -7.81 -17.07
C ASP A 224 -11.06 -7.14 -17.35
N LYS A 225 -11.87 -6.98 -16.30
CA LYS A 225 -13.13 -6.26 -16.38
C LYS A 225 -13.09 -5.05 -15.46
N VAL A 226 -13.43 -3.89 -16.01
CA VAL A 226 -13.66 -2.65 -15.26
C VAL A 226 -15.15 -2.42 -15.06
N ILE A 227 -15.53 -1.98 -13.86
CA ILE A 227 -16.92 -1.87 -13.42
C ILE A 227 -17.15 -0.51 -12.76
N ALA A 228 -18.04 0.29 -13.32
CA ALA A 228 -18.56 1.50 -12.70
C ALA A 228 -19.78 1.19 -11.83
N ARG A 229 -19.70 1.57 -10.55
CA ARG A 229 -20.72 1.33 -9.52
C ARG A 229 -21.21 2.67 -8.98
N PHE A 230 -22.52 2.89 -9.00
CA PHE A 230 -23.15 4.15 -8.57
C PHE A 230 -23.83 3.96 -7.23
N PHE A 231 -23.78 4.98 -6.38
CA PHE A 231 -24.30 4.89 -5.01
C PHE A 231 -25.21 6.08 -4.68
N ASP A 232 -26.29 5.77 -3.96
CA ASP A 232 -27.15 6.75 -3.30
C ASP A 232 -27.04 6.62 -1.77
N ALA A 233 -27.97 7.22 -1.02
CA ALA A 233 -27.97 7.13 0.44
C ALA A 233 -28.22 5.72 1.01
N ASN A 234 -28.76 4.80 0.21
CA ASN A 234 -29.12 3.43 0.59
C ASN A 234 -28.08 2.39 0.16
N GLY A 235 -27.06 2.79 -0.60
CA GLY A 235 -26.00 1.91 -1.08
C GLY A 235 -25.89 1.89 -2.60
N GLU A 236 -25.45 0.76 -3.15
CA GLU A 236 -25.25 0.62 -4.60
C GLU A 236 -26.57 0.56 -5.37
N VAL A 237 -26.70 1.40 -6.38
CA VAL A 237 -27.79 1.39 -7.35
C VAL A 237 -27.42 0.42 -8.47
N THR A 238 -27.65 -0.88 -8.23
CA THR A 238 -27.22 -1.98 -9.11
C THR A 238 -27.73 -1.87 -10.54
N ALA A 239 -28.89 -1.23 -10.77
CA ALA A 239 -29.45 -0.98 -12.10
C ALA A 239 -28.56 -0.06 -12.97
N MET A 240 -27.70 0.76 -12.35
CA MET A 240 -26.78 1.66 -13.05
C MET A 240 -25.38 1.06 -13.24
N ARG A 241 -25.12 -0.13 -12.68
CA ARG A 241 -23.85 -0.83 -12.81
C ARG A 241 -23.50 -1.02 -14.28
N THR A 242 -22.33 -0.53 -14.67
CA THR A 242 -21.85 -0.63 -16.05
C THR A 242 -20.51 -1.33 -16.08
N GLU A 243 -20.42 -2.43 -16.83
CA GLU A 243 -19.23 -3.29 -16.90
C GLU A 243 -18.61 -3.26 -18.28
N MET A 244 -17.29 -3.38 -18.37
CA MET A 244 -16.57 -3.51 -19.64
C MET A 244 -15.36 -4.44 -19.48
N THR A 245 -15.28 -5.46 -20.32
CA THR A 245 -14.10 -6.33 -20.42
C THR A 245 -13.10 -5.73 -21.40
N ILE A 246 -11.83 -5.73 -21.02
CA ILE A 246 -10.72 -5.22 -21.84
C ILE A 246 -10.41 -6.23 -22.94
N GLY A 247 -10.65 -5.84 -24.20
CA GLY A 247 -10.50 -6.72 -25.37
C GLY A 247 -9.14 -6.63 -26.08
N SER A 248 -8.32 -5.62 -25.77
CA SER A 248 -7.03 -5.38 -26.43
C SER A 248 -6.06 -4.63 -25.50
N ALA A 249 -4.76 -4.70 -25.80
CA ALA A 249 -3.73 -4.02 -25.02
C ALA A 249 -3.89 -2.49 -25.12
N GLU A 250 -4.28 -1.98 -26.28
CA GLU A 250 -4.58 -0.57 -26.51
C GLU A 250 -5.76 -0.11 -25.66
N GLN A 251 -6.82 -0.92 -25.57
CA GLN A 251 -7.95 -0.65 -24.68
C GLN A 251 -7.54 -0.72 -23.21
N GLY A 252 -6.54 -1.52 -22.86
CA GLY A 252 -5.99 -1.63 -21.51
C GLY A 252 -5.28 -0.38 -21.00
N ASP A 253 -4.93 0.59 -21.87
CA ASP A 253 -4.40 1.89 -21.44
C ASP A 253 -5.41 2.62 -20.54
N ALA A 254 -4.91 3.19 -19.43
CA ALA A 254 -5.72 3.89 -18.42
C ALA A 254 -6.62 4.97 -19.00
N ASN A 255 -6.12 5.73 -19.98
CA ASN A 255 -6.86 6.82 -20.61
C ASN A 255 -7.83 6.30 -21.68
N GLN A 256 -7.53 5.14 -22.28
CA GLN A 256 -8.39 4.53 -23.29
C GLN A 256 -9.61 3.86 -22.66
N TRP A 257 -9.43 2.96 -21.69
CA TRP A 257 -10.60 2.30 -21.08
C TRP A 257 -11.49 3.29 -20.34
N SER A 258 -10.94 4.36 -19.75
CA SER A 258 -11.75 5.35 -19.04
C SER A 258 -12.67 6.11 -20.00
N TYR A 259 -12.16 6.45 -21.19
CA TYR A 259 -12.94 7.03 -22.28
C TYR A 259 -14.02 6.07 -22.79
N ASP A 260 -13.65 4.83 -23.09
CA ASP A 260 -14.57 3.81 -23.60
C ASP A 260 -15.69 3.50 -22.59
N LEU A 261 -15.36 3.39 -21.29
CA LEU A 261 -16.32 3.16 -20.23
C LEU A 261 -17.25 4.37 -20.05
N ALA A 262 -16.74 5.60 -20.14
CA ALA A 262 -17.55 6.81 -20.10
C ALA A 262 -18.56 6.87 -21.26
N GLN A 263 -18.13 6.54 -22.48
CA GLN A 263 -19.03 6.42 -23.64
C GLN A 263 -20.11 5.36 -23.41
N LYS A 264 -19.71 4.20 -22.87
CA LYS A 264 -20.63 3.10 -22.56
C LYS A 264 -21.69 3.52 -21.53
N ILE A 265 -21.30 4.21 -20.47
CA ILE A 265 -22.22 4.75 -19.47
C ILE A 265 -23.18 5.78 -20.10
N ASN A 266 -22.67 6.72 -20.89
CA ASN A 266 -23.49 7.76 -21.54
C ASN A 266 -24.53 7.19 -22.51
N THR A 267 -24.21 6.05 -23.13
CA THR A 267 -25.13 5.33 -24.00
C THR A 267 -26.18 4.56 -23.20
N ALA A 268 -25.79 3.95 -22.08
CA ALA A 268 -26.64 3.09 -21.29
C ALA A 268 -27.55 3.82 -20.29
N GLN A 269 -27.14 5.00 -19.81
CA GLN A 269 -27.76 5.68 -18.68
C GLN A 269 -28.30 7.06 -19.07
N SER A 270 -29.57 7.32 -18.75
CA SER A 270 -30.20 8.63 -18.96
C SER A 270 -30.02 9.60 -17.79
N ASP A 271 -29.67 9.07 -16.60
CA ASP A 271 -29.69 9.83 -15.34
C ASP A 271 -28.33 10.40 -14.97
N VAL A 272 -27.29 10.03 -15.71
CA VAL A 272 -25.90 10.51 -15.57
C VAL A 272 -25.33 10.91 -16.92
N ARG A 273 -24.37 11.84 -16.90
CA ARG A 273 -23.42 12.08 -17.99
C ARG A 273 -22.01 12.07 -17.47
N VAL A 274 -21.14 11.41 -18.21
CA VAL A 274 -19.74 11.15 -17.85
C VAL A 274 -18.84 11.85 -18.84
N GLY A 275 -17.90 12.65 -18.35
CA GLY A 275 -16.99 13.40 -19.20
C GLY A 275 -16.37 14.60 -18.53
N VAL A 276 -15.89 15.53 -19.35
CA VAL A 276 -15.51 16.89 -18.95
C VAL A 276 -16.58 17.84 -19.49
N LYS A 277 -17.02 18.75 -18.62
CA LYS A 277 -17.99 19.78 -18.94
C LYS A 277 -17.29 20.98 -19.59
N ASP A 278 -17.76 21.41 -20.75
CA ASP A 278 -17.24 22.60 -21.43
C ASP A 278 -17.97 23.88 -20.99
N GLU A 279 -17.59 25.02 -21.58
CA GLU A 279 -18.18 26.34 -21.29
C GLU A 279 -19.65 26.46 -21.72
N ALA A 280 -20.08 25.67 -22.72
CA ALA A 280 -21.47 25.57 -23.12
C ALA A 280 -22.27 24.65 -22.18
N GLY A 281 -21.58 23.93 -21.30
CA GLY A 281 -22.17 23.01 -20.35
C GLY A 281 -22.44 21.62 -20.92
N ASP A 282 -21.93 21.33 -22.12
CA ASP A 282 -21.95 20.02 -22.74
C ASP A 282 -20.88 19.13 -22.08
N ILE A 283 -21.20 17.85 -21.91
CA ILE A 283 -20.32 16.89 -21.25
C ILE A 283 -19.89 15.84 -22.26
N SER A 284 -18.59 15.80 -22.52
CA SER A 284 -17.99 14.87 -23.47
C SER A 284 -16.95 13.98 -22.80
N PRO A 285 -16.95 12.65 -23.07
CA PRO A 285 -15.87 11.76 -22.65
C PRO A 285 -14.52 12.23 -23.18
N VAL A 286 -13.48 12.09 -22.34
CA VAL A 286 -12.09 12.40 -22.69
C VAL A 286 -11.18 11.21 -22.39
N HIS A 287 -10.03 11.15 -23.06
CA HIS A 287 -8.96 10.20 -22.71
C HIS A 287 -8.29 10.66 -21.41
N GLY A 288 -8.59 9.96 -20.32
CA GLY A 288 -8.11 10.29 -18.97
C GLY A 288 -9.23 10.30 -17.93
N ALA A 289 -9.13 11.18 -16.94
CA ALA A 289 -10.11 11.29 -15.87
C ALA A 289 -11.45 11.86 -16.37
N ASN A 290 -12.54 11.14 -16.12
CA ASN A 290 -13.89 11.59 -16.47
C ASN A 290 -14.78 11.75 -15.23
N SER A 291 -15.30 12.97 -15.02
CA SER A 291 -16.25 13.26 -13.94
C SER A 291 -17.64 12.74 -14.28
N VAL A 292 -18.45 12.48 -13.25
CA VAL A 292 -19.85 12.06 -13.40
C VAL A 292 -20.76 13.18 -12.94
N PHE A 293 -21.64 13.63 -13.82
CA PHE A 293 -22.63 14.65 -13.57
C PHE A 293 -24.03 14.06 -13.57
N VAL A 294 -24.89 14.64 -12.74
CA VAL A 294 -26.30 14.30 -12.61
C VAL A 294 -27.15 15.56 -12.66
N LYS A 295 -28.42 15.37 -12.99
CA LYS A 295 -29.42 16.45 -12.97
C LYS A 295 -29.74 16.90 -11.56
N GLU A 296 -30.27 18.12 -11.46
CA GLU A 296 -30.84 18.61 -10.22
C GLU A 296 -31.95 17.66 -9.72
N GLY A 297 -32.00 17.41 -8.42
CA GLY A 297 -32.92 16.45 -7.80
C GLY A 297 -32.47 14.98 -7.79
N SER A 298 -31.34 14.65 -8.45
CA SER A 298 -30.80 13.27 -8.39
C SER A 298 -30.43 12.84 -6.96
N THR A 299 -30.80 11.61 -6.61
CA THR A 299 -30.48 10.99 -5.31
C THR A 299 -29.05 10.48 -5.25
N LEU A 300 -28.39 10.29 -6.40
CA LEU A 300 -27.03 9.79 -6.50
C LEU A 300 -26.03 10.70 -5.78
N LYS A 301 -25.04 10.05 -5.16
CA LYS A 301 -24.02 10.70 -4.33
C LYS A 301 -22.62 10.47 -4.87
N SER A 302 -22.30 9.24 -5.26
CA SER A 302 -20.95 8.88 -5.67
C SER A 302 -20.92 7.81 -6.76
N VAL A 303 -19.74 7.71 -7.39
CA VAL A 303 -19.36 6.64 -8.29
C VAL A 303 -18.05 6.03 -7.80
N ALA A 304 -17.88 4.72 -7.96
CA ALA A 304 -16.63 4.02 -7.71
C ALA A 304 -16.30 3.08 -8.86
N ILE A 305 -15.00 2.91 -9.12
CA ILE A 305 -14.48 1.91 -10.04
C ILE A 305 -14.05 0.67 -9.25
N SER A 306 -14.40 -0.49 -9.77
CA SER A 306 -13.88 -1.79 -9.30
C SER A 306 -13.41 -2.61 -10.49
N TYR A 307 -12.50 -3.55 -10.22
CA TYR A 307 -11.88 -4.40 -11.22
C TYR A 307 -12.15 -5.87 -10.88
N GLU A 308 -12.43 -6.68 -11.90
CA GLU A 308 -12.35 -8.14 -11.84
C GLU A 308 -11.17 -8.54 -12.75
N GLU A 309 -10.04 -8.86 -12.14
CA GLU A 309 -8.87 -9.36 -12.87
C GLU A 309 -9.18 -10.73 -13.47
N GLN A 310 -8.83 -10.94 -14.74
CA GLN A 310 -8.89 -12.29 -15.29
C GLN A 310 -7.76 -13.09 -14.64
N LYS A 311 -8.13 -14.00 -13.72
CA LYS A 311 -7.19 -15.01 -13.22
C LYS A 311 -6.60 -15.75 -14.42
N ALA A 312 -5.27 -15.79 -14.52
CA ALA A 312 -4.60 -16.58 -15.53
C ALA A 312 -5.17 -18.00 -15.51
N GLN A 313 -5.65 -18.47 -16.66
CA GLN A 313 -6.25 -19.78 -16.77
C GLN A 313 -5.13 -20.82 -16.70
N VAL A 314 -4.92 -21.38 -15.52
CA VAL A 314 -3.96 -22.47 -15.30
C VAL A 314 -4.59 -23.77 -15.79
N SER A 315 -3.88 -24.48 -16.67
CA SER A 315 -4.27 -25.82 -17.15
C SER A 315 -3.34 -26.93 -16.63
N GLU A 316 -2.27 -26.52 -15.97
CA GLU A 316 -1.24 -27.36 -15.36
C GLU A 316 -1.75 -28.06 -14.10
N THR A 317 -1.20 -29.25 -13.84
CA THR A 317 -1.49 -30.01 -12.62
C THR A 317 -0.22 -30.54 -12.00
N ILE A 318 -0.23 -30.73 -10.68
CA ILE A 318 0.84 -31.41 -9.95
C ILE A 318 0.24 -32.30 -8.86
N ALA A 319 0.83 -33.47 -8.66
CA ALA A 319 0.63 -34.31 -7.50
C ALA A 319 1.98 -34.68 -6.89
N VAL A 320 2.10 -34.55 -5.56
CA VAL A 320 3.27 -34.97 -4.79
C VAL A 320 2.84 -36.12 -3.87
N SER A 321 3.50 -37.27 -3.98
CA SER A 321 3.17 -38.48 -3.22
C SER A 321 4.43 -39.20 -2.72
N ASP A 322 4.23 -40.29 -1.99
CA ASP A 322 5.28 -41.24 -1.61
C ASP A 322 6.48 -40.61 -0.90
N LEU A 323 6.20 -39.66 0.00
CA LEU A 323 7.22 -38.99 0.80
C LEU A 323 7.92 -39.98 1.74
N GLN A 324 9.22 -40.11 1.57
CA GLN A 324 10.14 -40.94 2.33
C GLN A 324 11.34 -40.11 2.79
N TYR A 325 12.01 -40.55 3.85
CA TYR A 325 13.24 -39.91 4.32
C TYR A 325 14.21 -40.94 4.90
N SER A 326 15.51 -40.68 4.75
CA SER A 326 16.54 -41.48 5.38
C SER A 326 16.69 -41.12 6.86
N LYS A 327 17.35 -42.01 7.61
CA LYS A 327 17.88 -41.65 8.92
C LYS A 327 18.95 -40.55 8.79
N ILE A 328 19.19 -39.86 9.91
CA ILE A 328 20.22 -38.85 10.03
C ILE A 328 21.57 -39.53 10.26
N GLU A 329 22.51 -39.27 9.36
CA GLU A 329 23.90 -39.69 9.43
C GLU A 329 24.80 -38.45 9.41
N HIS A 330 25.60 -38.26 10.47
CA HIS A 330 26.51 -37.12 10.59
C HIS A 330 25.84 -35.74 10.38
N GLY A 331 24.60 -35.59 10.85
CA GLY A 331 23.82 -34.36 10.68
C GLY A 331 23.24 -34.14 9.28
N ASN A 332 23.26 -35.16 8.42
CA ASN A 332 22.66 -35.12 7.08
C ASN A 332 21.58 -36.19 6.95
N ALA A 333 20.59 -35.93 6.11
CA ALA A 333 19.57 -36.91 5.72
C ALA A 333 19.17 -36.67 4.27
N THR A 334 18.33 -37.54 3.72
CA THR A 334 17.71 -37.34 2.41
C THR A 334 16.20 -37.42 2.54
N VAL A 335 15.49 -36.66 1.71
CA VAL A 335 14.05 -36.72 1.56
C VAL A 335 13.77 -37.05 0.10
N THR A 336 12.97 -38.09 -0.15
CA THR A 336 12.57 -38.50 -1.50
C THR A 336 11.05 -38.51 -1.59
N PHE A 337 10.49 -38.01 -2.70
CA PHE A 337 9.06 -38.02 -2.96
C PHE A 337 8.81 -38.14 -4.47
N HIS A 338 7.65 -38.67 -4.83
CA HIS A 338 7.22 -38.81 -6.21
C HIS A 338 6.50 -37.55 -6.68
N VAL A 339 6.84 -37.06 -7.87
CA VAL A 339 6.22 -35.89 -8.49
C VAL A 339 5.64 -36.28 -9.85
N ASN A 340 4.34 -36.04 -10.01
CA ASN A 340 3.63 -36.19 -11.28
C ASN A 340 3.08 -34.82 -11.71
N THR A 341 3.41 -34.38 -12.92
CA THR A 341 2.96 -33.10 -13.47
C THR A 341 2.38 -33.24 -14.87
N GLN A 342 1.48 -32.32 -15.21
CA GLN A 342 1.00 -32.09 -16.56
C GLN A 342 1.14 -30.61 -16.90
N GLY A 343 1.67 -30.30 -18.08
CA GLY A 343 1.96 -28.94 -18.54
C GLY A 343 3.35 -28.42 -18.13
N ASP A 344 3.55 -27.11 -18.30
CA ASP A 344 4.81 -26.43 -17.98
C ASP A 344 4.84 -26.08 -16.49
N VAL A 345 5.67 -26.77 -15.71
CA VAL A 345 5.70 -26.65 -14.24
C VAL A 345 7.13 -26.38 -13.77
N ASN A 346 7.36 -25.20 -13.20
CA ASN A 346 8.53 -24.92 -12.39
C ASN A 346 8.21 -25.26 -10.93
N PHE A 347 8.92 -26.25 -10.39
CA PHE A 347 8.71 -26.80 -9.06
C PHE A 347 9.81 -26.32 -8.11
N GLU A 348 9.41 -25.76 -6.98
CA GLU A 348 10.30 -25.25 -5.94
C GLU A 348 9.92 -25.87 -4.59
N ALA A 349 10.89 -26.45 -3.88
CA ALA A 349 10.67 -27.19 -2.64
C ALA A 349 11.71 -26.82 -1.58
N HIS A 350 11.25 -26.70 -0.34
CA HIS A 350 12.03 -26.36 0.84
C HIS A 350 11.74 -27.36 1.95
N VAL A 351 12.78 -27.89 2.59
CA VAL A 351 12.62 -28.60 3.87
C VAL A 351 13.07 -27.69 5.00
N MET A 352 12.21 -27.53 6.00
CA MET A 352 12.44 -26.70 7.19
C MET A 352 12.30 -27.53 8.45
N ASN A 353 13.02 -27.17 9.51
CA ASN A 353 12.76 -27.72 10.85
C ASN A 353 11.51 -27.09 11.48
N HIS A 354 11.07 -27.60 12.64
CA HIS A 354 9.92 -27.08 13.37
C HIS A 354 9.96 -25.57 13.67
N HIS A 355 11.16 -24.99 13.79
CA HIS A 355 11.36 -23.57 14.06
C HIS A 355 11.49 -22.72 12.79
N GLY A 356 11.29 -23.30 11.60
CA GLY A 356 11.32 -22.63 10.31
C GLY A 356 12.72 -22.42 9.72
N ALA A 357 13.77 -23.02 10.29
CA ALA A 357 15.09 -22.97 9.68
C ALA A 357 15.18 -23.94 8.50
N GLU A 358 15.58 -23.45 7.34
CA GLU A 358 15.77 -24.25 6.12
C GLU A 358 16.93 -25.24 6.26
N LYS A 359 16.70 -26.47 5.79
CA LYS A 359 17.61 -27.61 5.86
C LYS A 359 17.87 -28.26 4.51
N GLY A 360 17.04 -27.98 3.52
CA GLY A 360 17.22 -28.39 2.13
C GLY A 360 16.39 -27.52 1.21
N TYR A 361 16.90 -27.32 0.00
CA TYR A 361 16.27 -26.53 -1.06
C TYR A 361 16.43 -27.24 -2.40
N LEU A 362 15.38 -27.22 -3.21
CA LEU A 362 15.39 -27.70 -4.58
C LEU A 362 14.51 -26.80 -5.44
N LYS A 363 15.01 -26.45 -6.63
CA LYS A 363 14.21 -25.83 -7.68
C LYS A 363 14.53 -26.45 -9.01
N GLN A 364 13.52 -26.89 -9.74
CA GLN A 364 13.68 -27.64 -10.97
C GLN A 364 12.46 -27.50 -11.89
N ASP A 365 12.72 -27.46 -13.20
CA ASP A 365 11.67 -27.57 -14.20
C ASP A 365 11.19 -29.03 -14.29
N MET A 366 9.89 -29.22 -14.10
CA MET A 366 9.19 -30.50 -13.99
C MET A 366 8.08 -30.56 -15.04
N ASN A 367 8.42 -30.33 -16.31
CA ASN A 367 7.43 -30.26 -17.39
C ASN A 367 6.99 -31.68 -17.82
N ASN A 368 5.71 -32.00 -17.64
CA ASN A 368 5.12 -33.31 -17.98
C ASN A 368 5.91 -34.53 -17.44
N VAL A 369 6.35 -34.46 -16.18
CA VAL A 369 7.19 -35.51 -15.58
C VAL A 369 6.37 -36.44 -14.68
N ASN A 370 6.91 -37.64 -14.46
CA ASN A 370 6.40 -38.61 -13.50
C ASN A 370 7.61 -39.35 -12.91
N GLN A 371 8.24 -38.78 -11.89
CA GLN A 371 9.54 -39.24 -11.39
C GLN A 371 9.72 -38.99 -9.90
N ASP A 372 10.63 -39.75 -9.30
CA ASP A 372 11.08 -39.51 -7.94
C ASP A 372 12.08 -38.35 -7.89
N VAL A 373 11.96 -37.55 -6.84
CA VAL A 373 12.79 -36.38 -6.58
C VAL A 373 13.43 -36.55 -5.22
N THR A 374 14.76 -36.53 -5.16
CA THR A 374 15.52 -36.66 -3.92
C THR A 374 16.23 -35.35 -3.60
N MET A 375 16.10 -34.91 -2.37
CA MET A 375 16.77 -33.73 -1.82
C MET A 375 17.64 -34.13 -0.63
N THR A 376 18.88 -33.64 -0.61
CA THR A 376 19.79 -33.78 0.52
C THR A 376 19.51 -32.70 1.56
N LEU A 377 19.48 -33.09 2.83
CA LEU A 377 19.34 -32.21 3.97
C LEU A 377 20.66 -32.13 4.73
N THR A 378 20.99 -30.94 5.22
CA THR A 378 22.21 -30.70 6.00
C THR A 378 21.90 -30.03 7.33
N ASP A 379 22.74 -30.28 8.34
CA ASP A 379 22.60 -29.73 9.70
C ASP A 379 21.21 -30.05 10.30
N VAL A 380 20.75 -31.28 10.10
CA VAL A 380 19.46 -31.78 10.61
C VAL A 380 19.62 -32.52 11.92
N ALA A 381 18.61 -32.38 12.77
CA ALA A 381 18.48 -33.11 14.03
C ALA A 381 17.18 -33.93 14.02
N ALA A 382 17.11 -34.95 14.87
CA ALA A 382 15.89 -35.76 14.98
C ALA A 382 14.70 -34.89 15.43
N GLY A 383 13.52 -35.17 14.87
CA GLY A 383 12.28 -34.47 15.19
C GLY A 383 11.54 -33.91 13.98
N HIS A 384 10.54 -33.08 14.28
CA HIS A 384 9.58 -32.59 13.30
C HIS A 384 10.20 -31.63 12.28
N HIS A 385 9.97 -31.92 11.00
CA HIS A 385 10.35 -31.12 9.84
C HIS A 385 9.15 -30.99 8.89
N MET A 386 9.25 -30.08 7.93
CA MET A 386 8.20 -29.80 6.94
C MET A 386 8.83 -29.69 5.56
N LEU A 387 8.30 -30.41 4.58
CA LEU A 387 8.54 -30.18 3.16
C LEU A 387 7.45 -29.25 2.62
N LYS A 388 7.82 -28.03 2.26
CA LYS A 388 6.92 -27.08 1.60
C LYS A 388 7.28 -27.01 0.13
N TYR A 389 6.29 -27.06 -0.76
CA TYR A 389 6.53 -26.86 -2.19
C TYR A 389 5.61 -25.80 -2.81
N TYR A 390 6.06 -25.26 -3.93
CA TYR A 390 5.34 -24.34 -4.80
C TYR A 390 5.49 -24.81 -6.25
N ALA A 391 4.40 -24.77 -7.00
CA ALA A 391 4.37 -25.04 -8.43
C ALA A 391 3.88 -23.80 -9.18
N THR A 392 4.70 -23.35 -10.11
CA THR A 392 4.42 -22.18 -10.96
C THR A 392 4.44 -22.58 -12.42
N ASN A 393 3.66 -21.92 -13.27
CA ASN A 393 3.75 -22.11 -14.71
C ASN A 393 4.88 -21.26 -15.31
N LYS A 394 5.10 -21.36 -16.63
CA LYS A 394 6.13 -20.60 -17.35
C LYS A 394 6.02 -19.07 -17.20
N ASP A 395 4.81 -18.57 -16.93
CA ASP A 395 4.52 -17.15 -16.75
C ASP A 395 4.74 -16.69 -15.29
N GLY A 396 5.19 -17.59 -14.42
CA GLY A 396 5.42 -17.34 -12.99
C GLY A 396 4.15 -17.37 -12.15
N THR A 397 2.99 -17.76 -12.71
CA THR A 397 1.74 -17.89 -11.95
C THR A 397 1.80 -19.14 -11.08
N MET A 398 1.76 -18.97 -9.76
CA MET A 398 1.67 -20.08 -8.82
C MET A 398 0.27 -20.70 -8.86
N PHE A 399 0.20 -22.00 -9.09
CA PHE A 399 -1.07 -22.71 -9.20
C PHE A 399 -1.27 -23.84 -8.18
N ALA A 400 -0.21 -24.30 -7.53
CA ALA A 400 -0.30 -25.23 -6.43
C ALA A 400 0.79 -24.98 -5.39
N GLN A 401 0.48 -25.24 -4.13
CA GLN A 401 1.43 -25.30 -3.02
C GLN A 401 0.87 -26.24 -1.95
N ASP A 402 1.74 -26.90 -1.21
CA ASP A 402 1.34 -27.69 -0.04
C ASP A 402 2.49 -27.83 0.97
N VAL A 403 2.18 -28.36 2.15
CA VAL A 403 3.13 -28.67 3.22
C VAL A 403 2.93 -30.10 3.70
N LEU A 404 3.98 -30.91 3.57
CA LEU A 404 4.03 -32.29 4.03
C LEU A 404 4.92 -32.40 5.27
N ASN A 405 4.43 -33.05 6.33
CA ASN A 405 5.18 -33.20 7.57
C ASN A 405 6.14 -34.39 7.52
N LEU A 406 7.30 -34.22 8.12
CA LEU A 406 8.41 -35.18 8.20
C LEU A 406 8.80 -35.36 9.67
N MET A 407 9.25 -36.57 10.05
CA MET A 407 9.78 -36.84 11.39
C MET A 407 11.15 -37.51 11.26
N LEU A 408 12.21 -36.71 11.15
CA LEU A 408 13.56 -37.26 10.94
C LEU A 408 14.03 -37.99 12.21
N GLU A 409 14.74 -39.11 12.01
CA GLU A 409 15.22 -39.97 13.08
C GLU A 409 16.74 -40.09 13.01
N SER A 410 17.44 -40.08 14.14
CA SER A 410 18.88 -40.33 14.20
C SER A 410 19.19 -41.80 13.98
N ASP A 411 20.33 -42.11 13.35
CA ASP A 411 20.82 -43.47 13.38
C ASP A 411 21.26 -43.84 14.81
N ALA A 412 20.79 -45.00 15.29
CA ALA A 412 21.02 -45.42 16.66
C ALA A 412 22.47 -45.86 16.80
N ALA A 413 23.35 -44.95 17.23
CA ALA A 413 24.60 -45.35 17.86
C ALA A 413 24.26 -46.13 19.13
N ALA A 414 24.66 -47.40 19.13
CA ALA A 414 24.59 -48.29 20.27
C ALA A 414 25.36 -47.69 21.47
N ASP A 415 24.65 -47.07 22.41
CA ASP A 415 24.98 -47.16 23.85
C ASP A 415 23.91 -46.50 24.73
N SER A 416 23.30 -47.32 25.57
CA SER A 416 22.79 -47.06 26.93
C SER A 416 21.42 -47.68 27.17
N THR A 417 21.44 -48.98 27.44
CA THR A 417 20.51 -49.54 28.41
C THR A 417 20.60 -48.74 29.71
N GLY A 418 19.56 -47.97 30.03
CA GLY A 418 18.97 -47.99 31.36
C GLY A 418 19.47 -47.02 32.42
N HIS A 419 19.68 -45.73 32.14
CA HIS A 419 19.60 -44.75 33.22
C HIS A 419 18.12 -44.34 33.44
N HIS A 420 17.54 -44.81 34.54
CA HIS A 420 16.32 -44.27 35.13
C HIS A 420 16.62 -43.85 36.56
N ASP A 421 15.99 -42.78 37.03
CA ASP A 421 16.17 -42.25 38.39
C ASP A 421 15.41 -43.08 39.44
N PHE A 422 14.22 -43.59 39.07
CA PHE A 422 13.35 -44.38 39.95
C PHE A 422 12.58 -45.46 39.17
N THR A 423 12.09 -46.49 39.87
CA THR A 423 11.06 -47.39 39.31
C THR A 423 9.69 -46.89 39.76
N PHE A 424 8.75 -46.68 38.84
CA PHE A 424 7.41 -46.22 39.17
C PHE A 424 6.61 -47.32 39.90
N PRO A 425 5.85 -47.05 41.00
CA PRO A 425 5.53 -45.76 41.63
C PRO A 425 6.36 -45.42 42.88
N GLU A 426 7.62 -45.84 42.97
CA GLU A 426 8.44 -45.62 44.17
C GLU A 426 8.85 -44.15 44.30
N ASN A 427 8.77 -43.59 45.51
CA ASN A 427 9.19 -42.22 45.82
C ASN A 427 8.54 -41.12 44.95
N ILE A 428 7.27 -41.28 44.57
CA ILE A 428 6.53 -40.32 43.72
C ILE A 428 6.67 -38.86 44.19
N ALA A 429 6.66 -38.61 45.50
CA ALA A 429 6.80 -37.25 46.05
C ALA A 429 8.12 -36.56 45.67
N SER A 430 9.14 -37.30 45.22
CA SER A 430 10.43 -36.79 44.79
C SER A 430 10.50 -36.49 43.28
N TYR A 431 9.47 -36.84 42.51
CA TYR A 431 9.48 -36.63 41.07
C TYR A 431 9.37 -35.14 40.75
N LYS A 432 10.23 -34.69 39.86
CA LYS A 432 10.28 -33.31 39.36
C LYS A 432 10.44 -33.34 37.85
N ALA A 433 10.31 -32.18 37.23
CA ALA A 433 10.61 -32.01 35.81
C ALA A 433 11.98 -32.63 35.48
N GLY A 434 12.02 -33.47 34.44
CA GLY A 434 13.23 -34.18 34.01
C GLY A 434 13.50 -35.52 34.72
N THR A 435 12.72 -35.89 35.75
CA THR A 435 12.86 -37.21 36.40
C THR A 435 12.49 -38.33 35.43
N VAL A 436 13.37 -39.30 35.25
CA VAL A 436 13.15 -40.49 34.41
C VAL A 436 12.75 -41.66 35.28
N VAL A 437 11.62 -42.30 35.00
CA VAL A 437 11.15 -43.49 35.72
C VAL A 437 11.05 -44.71 34.81
N LEU A 438 11.45 -45.88 35.31
CA LEU A 438 11.16 -47.17 34.70
C LEU A 438 9.73 -47.59 35.05
N GLN A 439 8.91 -47.89 34.05
CA GLN A 439 7.57 -48.45 34.23
C GLN A 439 7.66 -49.98 34.20
N PRO A 440 7.47 -50.67 35.35
CA PRO A 440 7.62 -52.13 35.41
C PRO A 440 6.56 -52.89 34.59
N LYS A 441 5.43 -52.26 34.25
CA LYS A 441 4.35 -52.91 33.47
C LYS A 441 4.68 -53.09 31.98
N ASP A 442 5.50 -52.22 31.41
CA ASP A 442 5.86 -52.25 29.99
C ASP A 442 7.38 -52.27 29.74
N GLY A 443 8.18 -52.15 30.79
CA GLY A 443 9.65 -52.17 30.74
C GLY A 443 10.28 -50.91 30.17
N LYS A 444 9.49 -49.85 29.95
CA LYS A 444 9.91 -48.62 29.28
C LYS A 444 10.27 -47.52 30.25
N THR A 445 11.04 -46.54 29.79
CA THR A 445 11.37 -45.36 30.60
C THR A 445 10.59 -44.12 30.18
N TYR A 446 10.19 -43.31 31.16
CA TYR A 446 9.34 -42.15 30.98
C TYR A 446 9.91 -40.95 31.72
N GLU A 447 10.10 -39.81 31.04
CA GLU A 447 10.58 -38.57 31.65
C GLU A 447 9.42 -37.65 32.03
N CYS A 448 9.42 -37.14 33.25
CA CYS A 448 8.45 -36.17 33.74
C CYS A 448 8.60 -34.82 33.02
N LYS A 449 7.50 -34.32 32.45
CA LYS A 449 7.47 -33.06 31.70
C LYS A 449 7.77 -31.83 32.57
N PRO A 450 8.25 -30.72 31.98
CA PRO A 450 8.44 -29.46 32.68
C PRO A 450 7.12 -28.81 33.12
N PHE A 451 7.22 -27.78 33.96
CA PHE A 451 6.08 -26.93 34.35
C PHE A 451 5.32 -26.41 33.10
N PRO A 452 3.97 -26.37 33.11
CA PRO A 452 3.05 -26.61 34.24
C PRO A 452 2.72 -28.09 34.50
N TYR A 453 3.16 -29.00 33.64
CA TYR A 453 2.73 -30.41 33.64
C TYR A 453 3.41 -31.29 34.69
N SER A 454 4.54 -30.84 35.24
CA SER A 454 5.32 -31.59 36.24
C SER A 454 4.50 -31.94 37.50
N GLY A 455 3.45 -31.18 37.81
CA GLY A 455 2.54 -31.45 38.91
C GLY A 455 1.68 -32.71 38.72
N TYR A 456 1.57 -33.25 37.50
CA TYR A 456 0.84 -34.48 37.21
C TYR A 456 1.70 -35.74 37.44
N CYS A 457 3.03 -35.64 37.33
CA CYS A 457 3.94 -36.75 37.57
C CYS A 457 3.88 -37.28 39.00
N VAL A 458 3.45 -36.41 39.95
CA VAL A 458 3.31 -36.76 41.37
C VAL A 458 1.91 -37.26 41.74
N GLN A 459 0.98 -37.35 40.79
CA GLN A 459 -0.42 -37.72 41.02
C GLN A 459 -0.68 -39.18 40.65
N TYR A 460 -0.60 -40.05 41.66
CA TYR A 460 -0.91 -41.46 41.49
C TYR A 460 -1.42 -42.11 42.79
N SER A 461 -2.49 -42.90 42.66
CA SER A 461 -2.86 -43.94 43.61
C SER A 461 -3.45 -45.14 42.84
N PRO A 462 -3.59 -46.32 43.45
CA PRO A 462 -4.22 -47.46 42.80
C PRO A 462 -5.66 -47.21 42.30
N THR A 463 -6.35 -46.21 42.86
CA THR A 463 -7.72 -45.83 42.48
C THR A 463 -7.79 -44.52 41.67
N ALA A 464 -6.67 -43.84 41.46
CA ALA A 464 -6.53 -42.61 40.67
C ALA A 464 -5.20 -42.63 39.92
N ASN A 465 -5.17 -43.35 38.79
CA ASN A 465 -3.96 -43.64 38.00
C ASN A 465 -3.97 -43.03 36.59
N GLN A 466 -4.79 -41.99 36.35
CA GLN A 466 -4.96 -41.38 35.05
C GLN A 466 -3.65 -40.84 34.43
N PHE A 467 -2.65 -40.52 35.24
CA PHE A 467 -1.33 -40.05 34.80
C PHE A 467 -0.22 -41.11 34.94
N GLU A 468 -0.56 -42.38 35.19
CA GLU A 468 0.41 -43.47 35.28
C GLU A 468 1.21 -43.61 33.97
N PRO A 469 2.56 -43.53 33.98
CA PRO A 469 3.37 -43.50 32.77
C PRO A 469 3.12 -44.74 31.90
N GLY A 470 2.79 -44.54 30.62
CA GLY A 470 2.51 -45.62 29.67
C GLY A 470 1.15 -46.31 29.80
N VAL A 471 0.41 -46.09 30.89
CA VAL A 471 -0.81 -46.85 31.23
C VAL A 471 -2.05 -45.97 31.38
N GLY A 472 -1.94 -44.84 32.08
CA GLY A 472 -3.07 -43.98 32.40
C GLY A 472 -3.65 -43.26 31.18
N ALA A 473 -4.96 -43.04 31.12
CA ALA A 473 -5.61 -42.41 29.96
C ALA A 473 -5.03 -41.03 29.56
N HIS A 474 -4.42 -40.33 30.52
CA HIS A 474 -3.82 -39.01 30.37
C HIS A 474 -2.30 -39.02 30.59
N TRP A 475 -1.63 -40.18 30.53
CA TRP A 475 -0.19 -40.29 30.83
C TRP A 475 0.66 -39.36 29.96
N LYS A 476 0.25 -39.13 28.71
CA LYS A 476 0.95 -38.25 27.76
C LYS A 476 0.93 -36.79 28.18
N GLU A 477 0.07 -36.38 29.11
CA GLU A 477 0.07 -35.03 29.66
C GLU A 477 1.18 -34.83 30.69
N ALA A 478 1.60 -35.90 31.37
CA ALA A 478 2.61 -35.87 32.42
C ALA A 478 4.00 -36.34 31.95
N TRP A 479 4.07 -37.26 30.98
CA TRP A 479 5.31 -37.97 30.64
C TRP A 479 5.68 -37.93 29.16
N VAL A 480 6.99 -38.04 28.90
CA VAL A 480 7.58 -38.29 27.58
C VAL A 480 8.20 -39.68 27.58
N LEU A 481 7.79 -40.56 26.66
CA LEU A 481 8.41 -41.87 26.48
C LEU A 481 9.87 -41.70 26.02
N LYS A 482 10.81 -42.40 26.65
CA LYS A 482 12.24 -42.32 26.35
C LYS A 482 12.77 -43.53 25.60
N ASN A 483 12.42 -44.74 26.02
CA ASN A 483 12.76 -46.02 25.36
C ASN A 483 11.76 -47.10 25.76
#